data_AF-A0A8J4ESX4-F1
#
_entry.id   AF-A0A8J4ESX4-F1
#
_cell.length_a   1.000
_cell.length_b   1.000
_cell.length_c   1.000
_cell.angle_alpha   90.00
_cell.angle_beta   90.00
_cell.angle_gamma   90.00
#
_symmetry.space_group_name_H-M   'P 1'
#
loop_
_entity.id
_entity.type
_entity.pdbx_description
1 polymer ?
#
loop_
_entity_poly.entity_id
_entity_poly.type
_entity_poly.pdbx_seq_one_letter_code
_entity_poly.pdbx_strand_id
1 'polypeptide(L)'
;MTLPLHPVHPGFDLRLRNLTDRRIASNVFLQQLLYYRIFFNIAWLIFWMAFIFKNYWVGLKLKDKDIVRTIFFIFWFLAEPIRMFAGWYGNLQENLPWLLMFTILSLVPEQGTILYLLIGTYRRNAYTKAVQIVMLVLQWIELLTGLYTCVTMYKVQKRQFYLFEYILNQRRRQRLNAPGMGSPRR
;
A
#
# COMPACT_ATOMS: atom_id res chain seq x y z
N MET A 1 19.02 10.85 27.55
CA MET A 1 19.24 9.39 27.67
C MET A 1 20.44 9.00 26.80
N THR A 2 21.62 8.98 27.39
CA THR A 2 22.87 8.57 26.75
C THR A 2 23.03 7.06 26.94
N LEU A 3 22.97 6.29 25.86
CA LEU A 3 23.23 4.85 25.89
C LEU A 3 24.70 4.61 26.32
N PRO A 4 24.97 3.76 27.32
CA PRO A 4 26.32 3.52 27.81
C PRO A 4 27.20 2.86 26.74
N LEU A 5 28.43 3.38 26.61
CA LEU A 5 29.46 2.91 25.69
C LEU A 5 30.22 1.72 26.30
N HIS A 6 29.70 0.51 26.15
CA HIS A 6 30.51 -0.69 26.39
C HIS A 6 31.45 -1.00 25.21
N PRO A 7 32.67 -1.49 25.47
CA PRO A 7 33.60 -1.95 24.43
C PRO A 7 33.00 -3.14 23.68
N VAL A 8 33.22 -3.17 22.37
CA VAL A 8 32.71 -4.20 21.45
C VAL A 8 33.59 -5.43 21.59
N HIS A 9 33.08 -6.50 22.20
CA HIS A 9 33.78 -7.79 22.23
C HIS A 9 33.79 -8.41 20.83
N PRO A 10 34.92 -9.04 20.42
CA PRO A 10 34.98 -9.84 19.20
C PRO A 10 34.20 -11.15 19.43
N GLY A 11 32.88 -11.07 19.36
CA GLY A 11 31.95 -12.16 19.61
C GLY A 11 30.56 -11.60 19.88
N PHE A 12 29.62 -11.90 18.99
CA PHE A 12 28.19 -11.54 19.06
C PHE A 12 27.89 -10.10 19.52
N ASP A 13 27.84 -9.17 18.57
CA ASP A 13 27.51 -7.78 18.83
C ASP A 13 26.02 -7.64 19.18
N LEU A 14 25.68 -7.52 20.46
CA LEU A 14 24.31 -7.36 20.97
C LEU A 14 23.54 -6.22 20.28
N ARG A 15 24.26 -5.22 19.77
CA ARG A 15 23.69 -4.11 18.97
C ARG A 15 23.12 -4.60 17.63
N LEU A 16 23.75 -5.57 16.97
CA LEU A 16 23.22 -6.19 15.76
C LEU A 16 21.97 -7.03 16.06
N ARG A 17 21.95 -7.76 17.18
CA ARG A 17 20.75 -8.50 17.62
C ARG A 17 19.57 -7.55 17.84
N ASN A 18 19.80 -6.40 18.49
CA ASN A 18 18.77 -5.39 18.69
C ASN A 18 18.33 -4.67 17.39
N LEU A 19 19.16 -4.67 16.34
CA LEU A 19 18.74 -4.27 14.99
C LEU A 19 17.86 -5.34 14.33
N THR A 20 18.09 -6.61 14.67
CA THR A 20 17.34 -7.76 14.13
C THR A 20 15.96 -7.89 14.80
N ASP A 21 15.84 -7.48 16.06
CA ASP A 21 14.58 -7.43 16.82
C ASP A 21 13.74 -6.19 16.41
N ARG A 22 13.29 -6.20 15.15
CA ARG A 22 12.53 -5.12 14.53
C ARG A 22 11.03 -5.30 14.82
N ARG A 23 10.38 -4.21 15.25
CA ARG A 23 8.90 -4.16 15.29
C ARG A 23 8.33 -4.34 13.88
N ILE A 24 7.46 -5.34 13.74
CA ILE A 24 6.66 -5.57 12.53
C ILE A 24 5.84 -4.30 12.25
N ALA A 25 5.95 -3.79 11.03
CA ALA A 25 5.30 -2.58 10.55
C ALA A 25 4.08 -2.87 9.66
N SER A 26 3.82 -4.15 9.34
CA SER A 26 2.63 -4.57 8.61
C SER A 26 1.35 -4.31 9.44
N ASN A 27 0.25 -4.08 8.72
CA ASN A 27 -1.04 -3.72 9.32
C ASN A 27 -2.10 -4.80 9.04
N VAL A 28 -2.54 -5.48 10.09
CA VAL A 28 -3.56 -6.54 10.00
C VAL A 28 -4.90 -6.00 9.54
N PHE A 29 -5.29 -4.80 9.96
CA PHE A 29 -6.56 -4.20 9.56
C PHE A 29 -6.60 -3.91 8.06
N LEU A 30 -5.50 -3.35 7.51
CA LEU A 30 -5.36 -3.17 6.07
C LEU A 30 -5.46 -4.51 5.32
N GLN A 31 -4.82 -5.55 5.87
CA GLN A 31 -4.86 -6.88 5.27
C GLN A 31 -6.27 -7.47 5.19
N GLN A 32 -7.07 -7.28 6.25
CA GLN A 32 -8.47 -7.72 6.28
C GLN A 32 -9.32 -6.92 5.29
N LEU A 33 -9.12 -5.60 5.22
CA LEU A 33 -9.81 -4.76 4.24
C LEU A 33 -9.55 -5.23 2.80
N LEU A 34 -8.28 -5.44 2.43
CA LEU A 34 -7.90 -5.94 1.11
C LEU A 34 -8.55 -7.30 0.82
N TYR A 35 -8.55 -8.22 1.80
CA TYR A 35 -9.20 -9.52 1.65
C TYR A 35 -10.69 -9.41 1.31
N TYR A 36 -11.45 -8.62 2.06
CA TYR A 36 -12.87 -8.44 1.77
C TYR A 36 -13.12 -7.64 0.48
N ARG A 37 -12.20 -6.75 0.10
CA ARG A 37 -12.32 -5.92 -1.10
C ARG A 37 -12.48 -6.74 -2.37
N ILE A 38 -11.83 -7.90 -2.50
CA ILE A 38 -12.02 -8.79 -3.68
C ILE A 38 -13.50 -9.16 -3.86
N PHE A 39 -14.17 -9.59 -2.79
CA PHE A 39 -15.56 -10.01 -2.87
C PHE A 39 -16.48 -8.83 -3.23
N PHE A 40 -16.23 -7.65 -2.64
CA PHE A 40 -16.95 -6.43 -3.00
C PHE A 40 -16.73 -6.03 -4.45
N ASN A 41 -15.51 -6.10 -4.96
CA ASN A 41 -15.19 -5.79 -6.36
C ASN A 41 -15.90 -6.74 -7.34
N ILE A 42 -15.91 -8.04 -7.05
CA ILE A 42 -16.63 -9.03 -7.87
C ILE A 42 -18.13 -8.75 -7.87
N ALA A 43 -18.72 -8.55 -6.69
CA ALA A 43 -20.14 -8.23 -6.57
C ALA A 43 -20.49 -6.91 -7.29
N TRP A 44 -19.63 -5.90 -7.18
CA TRP A 44 -19.78 -4.61 -7.85
C TRP A 44 -19.69 -4.73 -9.38
N LEU A 45 -18.76 -5.52 -9.90
CA LEU A 45 -18.66 -5.81 -11.33
C LEU A 45 -19.92 -6.51 -11.84
N ILE A 46 -20.40 -7.53 -11.13
CA ILE A 46 -21.64 -8.25 -11.49
C ILE A 46 -22.82 -7.28 -11.49
N PHE A 47 -22.94 -6.41 -10.48
CA PHE A 47 -23.99 -5.40 -10.40
C PHE A 47 -23.99 -4.48 -11.63
N TRP A 48 -22.83 -3.96 -12.02
CA TRP A 48 -22.73 -3.07 -13.19
C TRP A 48 -22.93 -3.79 -14.51
N MET A 49 -22.47 -5.02 -14.62
CA MET A 49 -22.73 -5.87 -15.76
C MET A 49 -24.24 -6.05 -15.93
N ALA A 50 -24.95 -6.53 -14.90
CA ALA A 50 -26.40 -6.68 -14.91
C ALA A 50 -27.12 -5.36 -15.24
N PHE A 51 -26.65 -4.23 -14.70
CA PHE A 51 -27.16 -2.90 -15.02
C PHE A 51 -27.00 -2.59 -16.51
N ILE A 52 -25.81 -2.78 -17.09
CA ILE A 52 -25.55 -2.47 -18.50
C ILE A 52 -26.40 -3.37 -19.41
N PHE A 53 -26.42 -4.68 -19.15
CA PHE A 53 -27.27 -5.62 -19.89
C PHE A 53 -28.74 -5.20 -19.82
N LYS A 54 -29.29 -4.93 -18.64
CA LYS A 54 -30.70 -4.53 -18.52
C LYS A 54 -31.05 -3.26 -19.31
N ASN A 55 -30.16 -2.26 -19.34
CA ASN A 55 -30.45 -0.96 -19.93
C ASN A 55 -30.12 -0.87 -21.43
N TYR A 56 -29.18 -1.68 -21.93
CA TYR A 56 -28.63 -1.53 -23.29
C TYR A 56 -28.76 -2.79 -24.16
N TRP A 57 -29.20 -3.94 -23.61
CA TRP A 57 -29.34 -5.20 -24.36
C TRP A 57 -30.55 -5.23 -25.29
N VAL A 58 -31.68 -4.62 -24.90
CA VAL A 58 -32.91 -4.64 -25.73
C VAL A 58 -32.83 -3.52 -26.78
N GLY A 59 -32.56 -3.89 -28.03
CA GLY A 59 -32.71 -3.02 -29.21
C GLY A 59 -31.43 -2.53 -29.87
N LEU A 60 -30.24 -3.00 -29.47
CA LEU A 60 -28.93 -2.77 -30.13
C LEU A 60 -28.66 -1.34 -30.65
N LYS A 61 -29.26 -0.31 -30.05
CA LYS A 61 -28.79 1.06 -30.29
C LYS A 61 -27.51 1.22 -29.49
N LEU A 62 -26.41 0.80 -30.11
CA LEU A 62 -25.01 0.84 -29.67
C LEU A 62 -24.50 2.23 -29.26
N LYS A 63 -25.39 3.22 -29.13
CA LYS A 63 -25.07 4.58 -28.72
C LYS A 63 -25.40 4.73 -27.23
N ASP A 64 -24.62 4.04 -26.41
CA ASP A 64 -24.35 4.60 -25.09
C ASP A 64 -23.63 5.94 -25.34
N LYS A 65 -24.31 7.05 -25.06
CA LYS A 65 -23.78 8.39 -25.33
C LYS A 65 -22.59 8.73 -24.44
N ASP A 66 -22.36 7.93 -23.40
CA ASP A 66 -21.36 8.17 -22.37
C ASP A 66 -20.15 7.24 -22.53
N ILE A 67 -19.30 7.56 -23.52
CA ILE A 67 -18.03 6.86 -23.76
C ILE A 67 -17.06 6.99 -22.58
N VAL A 68 -17.19 8.06 -21.79
CA VAL A 68 -16.34 8.34 -20.64
C VAL A 68 -16.52 7.28 -19.57
N ARG A 69 -17.75 6.79 -19.35
CA ARG A 69 -18.01 5.64 -18.46
C ARG A 69 -17.21 4.40 -18.86
N THR A 70 -17.19 4.06 -20.14
CA THR A 70 -16.44 2.91 -20.65
C THR A 70 -14.94 3.07 -20.39
N ILE A 71 -14.41 4.29 -20.60
CA ILE A 71 -13.00 4.61 -20.34
C ILE A 71 -12.67 4.38 -18.86
N PHE A 72 -13.48 4.90 -17.93
CA PHE A 72 -13.25 4.68 -16.49
C PHE A 72 -13.34 3.19 -16.10
N PHE A 73 -14.26 2.42 -16.68
CA PHE A 73 -14.32 0.97 -16.45
C PHE A 73 -13.04 0.25 -16.90
N ILE A 74 -12.48 0.62 -18.06
CA ILE A 74 -11.24 0.03 -18.57
C ILE A 74 -10.07 0.40 -17.65
N PHE A 75 -9.96 1.67 -17.25
CA PHE A 75 -8.93 2.11 -16.31
C PHE A 75 -9.01 1.37 -14.98
N TRP A 76 -10.21 1.23 -14.43
CA TRP A 76 -10.44 0.46 -13.21
C TRP A 76 -10.06 -1.01 -13.38
N PHE A 77 -10.48 -1.66 -14.48
CA PHE A 77 -10.20 -3.08 -14.74
C PHE A 77 -8.70 -3.38 -14.85
N LEU A 78 -7.92 -2.46 -15.42
CA LEU A 78 -6.47 -2.58 -15.52
C LEU A 78 -5.77 -2.24 -14.19
N ALA A 79 -6.22 -1.19 -13.51
CA ALA A 79 -5.57 -0.68 -12.31
C ALA A 79 -5.86 -1.53 -11.08
N GLU A 80 -7.08 -2.06 -10.93
CA GLU A 80 -7.52 -2.71 -9.69
C GLU A 80 -6.73 -3.98 -9.33
N PRO A 81 -6.41 -4.90 -10.25
CA PRO A 81 -5.57 -6.05 -9.94
C PRO A 81 -4.18 -5.64 -9.46
N ILE A 82 -3.60 -4.62 -10.10
CA ILE A 82 -2.27 -4.09 -9.76
C ILE A 82 -2.33 -3.40 -8.39
N ARG A 83 -3.38 -2.61 -8.13
CA ARG A 83 -3.62 -1.95 -6.84
C ARG A 83 -3.74 -2.97 -5.73
N MET A 84 -4.59 -3.98 -5.89
CA MET A 84 -4.75 -5.07 -4.93
C MET A 84 -3.44 -5.78 -4.65
N PHE A 85 -2.71 -6.21 -5.69
CA PHE A 85 -1.41 -6.86 -5.52
C PHE A 85 -0.43 -5.98 -4.76
N ALA A 86 -0.32 -4.71 -5.13
CA ALA A 86 0.57 -3.75 -4.49
C ALA A 86 0.23 -3.54 -3.00
N GLY A 87 -1.06 -3.51 -2.66
CA GLY A 87 -1.52 -3.39 -1.28
C GLY A 87 -1.17 -4.63 -0.46
N TRP A 88 -1.47 -5.81 -0.99
CA TRP A 88 -1.18 -7.10 -0.35
C TRP A 88 0.30 -7.31 -0.12
N TYR A 89 1.07 -7.23 -1.21
CA TYR A 89 2.50 -7.47 -1.20
C TYR A 89 3.23 -6.39 -0.41
N GLY A 90 2.89 -5.12 -0.62
CA GLY A 90 3.47 -3.98 0.09
C GLY A 90 3.24 -4.06 1.60
N ASN A 91 2.04 -4.47 2.04
CA ASN A 91 1.74 -4.60 3.45
C ASN A 91 2.45 -5.81 4.09
N LEU A 92 2.33 -7.01 3.49
CA LEU A 92 2.89 -8.25 4.04
C LEU A 92 4.42 -8.27 4.04
N GLN A 93 5.04 -7.80 2.96
CA GLN A 93 6.50 -7.77 2.82
C GLN A 93 7.11 -6.49 3.39
N GLU A 94 6.31 -5.64 4.03
CA GLU A 94 6.69 -4.32 4.53
C GLU A 94 7.44 -3.47 3.49
N ASN A 95 7.02 -3.60 2.23
CA ASN A 95 7.65 -2.97 1.10
C ASN A 95 6.94 -1.66 0.77
N LEU A 96 7.53 -0.58 1.29
CA LEU A 96 6.99 0.78 1.20
C LEU A 96 6.73 1.24 -0.26
N PRO A 97 7.64 1.06 -1.23
CA PRO A 97 7.37 1.35 -2.64
C PRO A 97 6.08 0.73 -3.19
N TRP A 98 5.84 -0.56 -2.94
CA TRP A 98 4.60 -1.21 -3.38
C TRP A 98 3.37 -0.63 -2.67
N LEU A 99 3.48 -0.33 -1.38
CA LEU A 99 2.39 0.28 -0.62
C LEU A 99 2.08 1.72 -1.06
N LEU A 100 3.09 2.47 -1.50
CA LEU A 100 2.90 3.78 -2.15
C LEU A 100 2.18 3.63 -3.49
N MET A 101 2.54 2.63 -4.29
CA MET A 101 1.83 2.35 -5.54
C MET A 101 0.36 2.00 -5.28
N PHE A 102 0.05 1.18 -4.26
CA PHE A 102 -1.32 0.96 -3.79
C PHE A 102 -2.04 2.26 -3.46
N THR A 103 -1.38 3.17 -2.74
CA THR A 103 -1.96 4.46 -2.34
C THR A 103 -2.25 5.35 -3.54
N ILE A 104 -1.32 5.46 -4.50
CA ILE A 104 -1.48 6.26 -5.72
C ILE A 104 -2.62 5.70 -6.59
N LEU A 105 -2.64 4.38 -6.78
CA LEU A 105 -3.71 3.71 -7.53
C LEU A 105 -5.07 3.81 -6.82
N SER A 106 -5.08 3.85 -5.48
CA SER A 106 -6.30 4.10 -4.70
C SER A 106 -6.83 5.53 -4.87
N LEU A 107 -5.93 6.50 -5.08
CA LEU A 107 -6.30 7.92 -5.13
C LEU A 107 -6.66 8.40 -6.53
N VAL A 108 -6.06 7.83 -7.59
CA VAL A 108 -6.23 8.33 -8.96
C VAL A 108 -7.24 7.48 -9.74
N PRO A 109 -6.92 6.25 -10.22
CA PRO A 109 -7.85 5.48 -11.03
C PRO A 109 -9.06 4.99 -10.24
N GLU A 110 -8.87 4.51 -9.00
CA GLU A 110 -9.96 3.94 -8.20
C GLU A 110 -10.95 5.03 -7.75
N GLN A 111 -10.43 6.06 -7.07
CA GLN A 111 -11.25 7.17 -6.59
C GLN A 111 -11.92 7.93 -7.74
N GLY A 112 -11.19 8.17 -8.85
CA GLY A 112 -11.74 8.82 -10.03
C GLY A 112 -12.94 8.06 -10.61
N THR A 113 -12.80 6.73 -10.75
CA THR A 113 -13.88 5.85 -11.25
C THR A 113 -15.10 5.88 -10.34
N ILE A 114 -14.89 5.71 -9.02
CA ILE A 114 -16.00 5.70 -8.05
C ILE A 114 -16.73 7.05 -8.03
N LEU A 115 -16.02 8.17 -8.02
CA LEU A 115 -16.64 9.50 -8.02
C LEU A 115 -17.40 9.76 -9.32
N TYR A 116 -16.82 9.39 -10.47
CA TYR A 116 -17.47 9.53 -11.77
C TYR A 116 -18.80 8.77 -11.80
N LEU A 117 -18.78 7.51 -11.38
CA LEU A 117 -19.98 6.67 -11.35
C LEU A 117 -20.99 7.13 -10.30
N LEU A 118 -20.54 7.67 -9.16
CA LEU A 118 -21.41 8.25 -8.15
C LEU A 118 -22.16 9.49 -8.69
N ILE A 119 -21.46 10.41 -9.35
CA ILE A 119 -22.08 11.58 -10.00
C ILE A 119 -23.05 11.11 -11.09
N GLY A 120 -22.67 10.12 -11.90
CA GLY A 120 -23.51 9.51 -12.93
C GLY A 120 -24.75 8.81 -12.39
N THR A 121 -24.78 8.41 -11.12
CA THR A 121 -25.93 7.78 -10.45
C THR A 121 -26.83 8.77 -9.71
N TYR A 122 -26.52 10.08 -9.70
CA TYR A 122 -27.29 11.08 -8.95
C TYR A 122 -28.78 11.15 -9.35
N ARG A 123 -29.10 10.97 -10.63
CA ARG A 123 -30.49 10.93 -11.13
C ARG A 123 -31.07 9.52 -11.25
N ARG A 124 -30.36 8.49 -10.76
CA ARG A 124 -30.77 7.08 -10.86
C ARG A 124 -31.39 6.55 -9.57
N ASN A 125 -31.86 5.30 -9.63
CA ASN A 125 -32.55 4.60 -8.54
C ASN A 125 -31.70 4.52 -7.26
N ALA A 126 -32.36 4.49 -6.10
CA ALA A 126 -31.73 4.41 -4.77
C ALA A 126 -30.71 3.26 -4.67
N TYR A 127 -31.01 2.09 -5.25
CA TYR A 127 -30.10 0.94 -5.26
C TYR A 127 -28.75 1.26 -5.92
N THR A 128 -28.73 1.96 -7.06
CA THR A 128 -27.48 2.33 -7.75
C THR A 128 -26.65 3.30 -6.91
N LYS A 129 -27.29 4.21 -6.18
CA LYS A 129 -26.62 5.14 -5.28
C LYS A 129 -26.02 4.41 -4.08
N ALA A 130 -26.78 3.50 -3.47
CA ALA A 130 -26.33 2.73 -2.31
C ALA A 130 -25.05 1.93 -2.61
N VAL A 131 -25.03 1.23 -3.76
CA VAL A 131 -23.84 0.48 -4.19
C VAL A 131 -22.61 1.39 -4.35
N GLN A 132 -22.79 2.59 -4.93
CA GLN A 132 -21.69 3.54 -5.09
C GLN A 132 -21.22 4.17 -3.79
N ILE A 133 -22.14 4.47 -2.86
CA ILE A 133 -21.79 4.99 -1.54
C ILE A 133 -21.00 3.94 -0.75
N VAL A 134 -21.41 2.67 -0.79
CA VAL A 134 -20.68 1.57 -0.13
C VAL A 134 -19.26 1.46 -0.69
N MET A 135 -19.09 1.49 -2.02
CA MET A 135 -17.75 1.48 -2.62
C MET A 135 -16.92 2.69 -2.21
N LEU A 136 -17.51 3.88 -2.18
CA LEU A 136 -16.82 5.09 -1.75
C LEU A 136 -16.35 4.97 -0.30
N VAL A 137 -17.21 4.53 0.62
CA VAL A 137 -16.86 4.37 2.03
C VAL A 137 -15.73 3.35 2.22
N LEU A 138 -15.85 2.17 1.58
CA LEU A 138 -14.80 1.15 1.62
C LEU A 138 -13.48 1.69 1.07
N GLN A 139 -13.52 2.45 -0.03
CA GLN A 139 -12.35 3.07 -0.62
C GLN A 139 -11.65 4.06 0.32
N TRP A 140 -12.41 4.90 1.01
CA TRP A 140 -11.83 5.84 1.98
C TRP A 140 -11.21 5.13 3.18
N ILE A 141 -11.86 4.10 3.71
CA ILE A 141 -11.32 3.32 4.83
C ILE A 141 -10.00 2.64 4.42
N GLU A 142 -9.94 2.04 3.23
CA GLU A 142 -8.72 1.45 2.67
C GLU A 142 -7.62 2.49 2.46
N LEU A 143 -7.94 3.63 1.84
CA LEU A 143 -6.98 4.68 1.52
C LEU A 143 -6.36 5.27 2.79
N LEU A 144 -7.19 5.60 3.79
CA LEU A 144 -6.72 6.16 5.05
C LEU A 144 -5.85 5.15 5.82
N THR A 145 -6.27 3.88 5.85
CA THR A 145 -5.48 2.81 6.50
C THR A 145 -4.17 2.56 5.74
N GLY A 146 -4.19 2.59 4.41
CA GLY A 146 -3.01 2.48 3.55
C GLY A 146 -2.00 3.60 3.82
N LEU A 147 -2.47 4.86 3.80
CA LEU A 147 -1.66 6.04 4.11
C LEU A 147 -1.03 5.96 5.51
N TYR A 148 -1.83 5.58 6.51
CA TYR A 148 -1.34 5.38 7.87
C TYR A 148 -0.23 4.31 7.92
N THR A 149 -0.41 3.22 7.19
CA THR A 149 0.56 2.12 7.11
C THR A 149 1.84 2.56 6.38
N CYS A 150 1.73 3.32 5.28
CA CYS A 150 2.88 3.94 4.60
C CYS A 150 3.71 4.81 5.55
N VAL A 151 3.06 5.73 6.28
CA VAL A 151 3.74 6.63 7.22
C VAL A 151 4.42 5.84 8.34
N THR A 152 3.76 4.80 8.85
CA THR A 152 4.30 3.93 9.90
C THR A 152 5.52 3.16 9.40
N MET A 153 5.42 2.51 8.24
CA MET A 153 6.54 1.79 7.63
C MET A 153 7.72 2.72 7.32
N TYR A 154 7.46 3.91 6.78
CA TYR A 154 8.50 4.92 6.54
C TYR A 154 9.26 5.28 7.81
N LYS A 155 8.55 5.55 8.92
CA LYS A 155 9.18 5.87 10.21
C LYS A 155 10.04 4.72 10.73
N VAL A 156 9.55 3.48 10.60
CA VAL A 156 10.29 2.28 11.03
C VAL A 156 11.55 2.09 10.18
N GLN A 157 11.44 2.15 8.85
CA GLN A 157 12.57 1.99 7.93
C GLN A 157 13.61 3.11 8.10
N LYS A 158 13.16 4.37 8.24
CA LYS A 158 14.03 5.52 8.52
C LYS A 158 14.83 5.34 9.82
N ARG A 159 14.16 4.89 10.89
CA ARG A 159 14.82 4.63 12.18
C ARG A 159 15.89 3.53 12.03
N GLN A 160 15.58 2.46 11.31
CA GLN A 160 16.53 1.37 11.07
C GLN A 160 17.75 1.83 10.28
N PHE A 161 17.54 2.65 9.24
CA PHE A 161 18.63 3.21 8.45
C PHE A 161 19.62 4.02 9.30
N TYR A 162 19.13 4.95 10.13
CA TYR A 162 20.01 5.76 10.98
C TYR A 162 20.70 4.94 12.07
N LEU A 163 20.03 3.95 12.66
CA LEU A 163 20.66 3.06 13.65
C LEU A 163 21.78 2.23 13.01
N PHE A 164 21.55 1.73 11.80
CA PHE A 164 22.54 0.99 11.03
C PHE A 164 23.75 1.87 10.69
N GLU A 165 23.52 3.08 10.18
CA GLU A 165 24.56 4.05 9.86
C GLU A 165 25.39 4.44 11.09
N TYR A 166 24.73 4.65 12.24
CA TYR A 166 25.39 4.94 13.51
C TYR A 166 26.35 3.81 13.93
N ILE A 167 25.90 2.55 13.88
CA ILE A 167 26.71 1.38 14.26
C ILE A 167 27.89 1.19 13.31
N LEU A 168 27.68 1.37 12.00
CA LEU A 168 28.74 1.35 11.00
C LEU A 168 29.83 2.40 11.27
N ASN A 169 29.42 3.63 11.56
CA ASN A 169 30.34 4.71 11.87
C ASN A 169 31.13 4.45 13.16
N GLN A 170 30.50 3.88 14.19
CA GLN A 170 31.20 3.47 15.40
C GLN A 170 32.25 2.39 15.15
N ARG A 171 31.93 1.36 14.37
CA ARG A 171 32.89 0.30 14.00
C ARG A 171 34.06 0.85 13.20
N ARG A 172 33.80 1.79 12.27
CA ARG A 172 34.86 2.46 11.51
C ARG A 172 35.82 3.21 12.45
N ARG A 173 35.30 3.97 13.41
CA ARG A 173 36.13 4.69 14.41
C ARG A 173 36.94 3.74 15.28
N GLN A 174 36.35 2.62 15.73
CA GLN A 174 37.06 1.62 16.52
C GLN A 174 38.22 0.97 15.74
N ARG A 175 38.03 0.67 14.46
CA ARG A 175 39.11 0.14 13.60
C ARG A 175 40.26 1.13 13.45
N LEU A 176 39.97 2.43 13.32
CA LEU A 176 40.98 3.48 13.23
C LEU A 176 41.74 3.68 14.55
N ASN A 177 41.08 3.48 15.68
CA ASN A 177 41.66 3.67 17.02
C ASN A 177 42.23 2.37 17.63
N ALA A 178 42.17 1.24 16.93
CA ALA A 178 42.73 -0.01 17.41
C ALA A 178 44.26 0.03 17.27
N PRO A 179 45.04 -0.07 18.36
CA PRO A 179 46.49 -0.09 18.27
C PRO A 179 46.95 -1.41 17.64
N GLY A 180 47.52 -1.33 16.44
CA GLY A 180 48.36 -2.36 15.82
C GLY A 180 47.70 -3.71 15.49
N MET A 181 47.06 -3.81 14.32
CA MET A 181 47.33 -4.97 13.47
C MET A 181 48.47 -4.56 12.55
N GLY A 182 49.66 -5.07 12.88
CA GLY A 182 50.90 -4.72 12.20
C GLY A 182 50.84 -4.94 10.70
N SER A 183 51.49 -4.00 10.00
CA SER A 183 52.22 -4.18 8.74
C SER A 183 52.19 -5.61 8.16
N PRO A 184 51.77 -5.82 6.90
CA PRO A 184 52.13 -7.02 6.18
C PRO A 184 53.66 -7.03 6.12
N ARG A 185 54.30 -7.92 6.89
CA ARG A 185 55.72 -8.20 6.71
C ARG A 185 55.89 -8.65 5.26
N ARG A 186 56.77 -7.91 4.56
CA ARG A 186 57.30 -8.21 3.23
C ARG A 186 57.77 -9.65 3.13
#